data_AF-A0A8T2L6C2-F1
#
_entry.id   AF-A0A8T2L6C2-F1
#
_cell.length_a   1.000
_cell.length_b   1.000
_cell.length_c   1.000
_cell.angle_alpha   90.00
_cell.angle_beta   90.00
_cell.angle_gamma   90.00
#
_symmetry.space_group_name_H-M   'P 1'
#
loop_
_entity.id
_entity.type
_entity.pdbx_description
1 polymer ?
#
loop_
_entity_poly.entity_id
_entity_poly.type
_entity_poly.pdbx_seq_one_letter_code
_entity_poly.pdbx_strand_id
1 'polypeptide(L)' 'MKPQCALVLVLLVVLALYCKENEAASFPWSCASLNGVCRQGTCLPSELYFGPLGCGKGSLCCVSHFL' A
#
# COMPACT_ATOMS: atom_id res chain seq x y z
N MET A 1 10.34 -27.32 25.26
CA MET A 1 9.91 -26.39 24.20
C MET A 1 10.24 -27.03 22.86
N LYS A 2 9.25 -27.31 22.02
CA LYS A 2 9.47 -28.00 20.73
C LYS A 2 10.28 -27.06 19.82
N PRO A 3 11.37 -27.51 19.18
CA PRO A 3 12.24 -26.66 18.34
C PRO A 3 11.46 -26.02 17.18
N GLN A 4 10.36 -26.64 16.80
CA GLN A 4 9.34 -26.17 15.85
C GLN A 4 8.78 -24.79 16.23
N CYS A 5 8.53 -24.54 17.52
CA CYS A 5 8.00 -23.26 18.00
C CYS A 5 9.04 -22.15 17.91
N ALA A 6 10.32 -22.47 18.15
CA ALA A 6 11.41 -21.49 18.03
C ALA A 6 11.63 -21.09 16.57
N LEU A 7 11.53 -22.05 15.63
CA LEU A 7 11.66 -21.78 14.19
C LEU A 7 10.52 -20.89 13.67
N VAL A 8 9.28 -21.15 14.10
CA VAL A 8 8.11 -20.33 13.77
C VAL A 8 8.27 -18.91 14.31
N LEU A 9 8.78 -18.76 15.54
CA LEU A 9 9.01 -17.46 16.16
C LEU A 9 10.07 -16.67 15.39
N VAL A 10 11.17 -17.31 14.98
CA VAL A 10 12.22 -16.68 14.17
C VAL A 10 11.66 -16.24 12.80
N LEU A 11 10.86 -17.08 12.15
CA LEU A 11 10.24 -16.74 10.86
C LEU A 11 9.29 -15.54 10.98
N LEU A 12 8.49 -15.48 12.05
CA LEU A 12 7.60 -14.36 12.36
C LEU A 12 8.38 -13.06 12.60
N VAL A 13 9.50 -13.12 13.31
CA VAL A 13 10.37 -11.95 13.56
C VAL A 13 11.01 -11.47 12.26
N VAL A 14 11.47 -12.38 11.40
CA VAL A 14 12.03 -12.02 10.08
C VAL A 14 10.96 -11.36 9.20
N LEU A 15 9.73 -11.89 9.17
CA LEU A 15 8.62 -11.24 8.43
C LEU A 15 8.30 -9.85 9.00
N ALA A 16 8.24 -9.71 10.32
CA ALA A 16 7.94 -8.43 10.96
C ALA A 16 9.02 -7.38 10.67
N LEU A 17 10.30 -7.78 10.72
CA LEU A 17 11.42 -6.91 10.35
C LEU A 17 11.41 -6.58 8.86
N TYR A 18 11.09 -7.53 7.99
CA TYR A 18 10.93 -7.28 6.56
C TYR A 18 9.77 -6.33 6.27
N CYS A 19 8.66 -6.41 7.00
CA CYS A 19 7.56 -5.43 6.92
C CYS A 19 7.98 -4.05 7.44
N LYS A 20 8.83 -3.99 8.48
CA LYS A 20 9.26 -2.72 9.09
C LYS A 20 10.35 -2.01 8.28
N GLU A 21 11.30 -2.75 7.72
CA GLU A 21 12.32 -2.21 6.80
C GLU A 21 11.67 -1.86 5.45
N ASN A 22 10.66 -2.64 5.04
CA ASN A 22 9.77 -2.29 3.95
C ASN A 22 8.51 -1.55 4.41
N GLU A 23 8.63 -0.58 5.31
CA GLU A 23 7.63 0.52 5.36
C GLU A 23 7.65 1.34 4.05
N ALA A 24 8.52 0.96 3.08
CA ALA A 24 8.50 1.34 1.67
C ALA A 24 7.90 0.25 0.73
N ALA A 25 7.56 -0.94 1.21
CA ALA A 25 6.50 -1.74 0.59
C ALA A 25 5.17 -1.08 1.00
N SER A 26 4.94 0.09 0.40
CA SER A 26 3.60 0.50 0.05
C SER A 26 2.80 -0.76 -0.26
N PHE A 27 1.70 -0.96 0.45
CA PHE A 27 0.66 -1.91 0.04
C PHE A 27 0.64 -1.98 -1.49
N PRO A 28 0.50 -3.16 -2.13
CA PRO A 28 0.54 -3.26 -3.60
C PRO A 28 -0.59 -2.47 -4.33
N TRP A 29 -1.33 -1.68 -3.57
CA TRP A 29 -2.49 -0.88 -3.93
C TRP A 29 -2.20 0.60 -3.61
N SER A 30 -0.93 1.02 -3.51
CA SER A 30 -0.62 2.46 -3.51
C SER A 30 -1.03 3.09 -4.83
N CYS A 31 -1.34 4.38 -4.82
CA CYS A 31 -1.80 5.08 -6.00
C CYS A 31 -0.85 4.92 -7.20
N ALA A 32 0.45 4.93 -6.93
CA ALA A 32 1.49 4.70 -7.93
C ALA A 32 1.41 3.29 -8.56
N SER A 33 1.07 2.27 -7.78
CA SER A 33 0.90 0.89 -8.29
C SER A 33 -0.33 0.73 -9.19
N LEU A 34 -1.32 1.63 -9.05
CA LEU A 34 -2.52 1.69 -9.89
C LEU A 34 -2.36 2.63 -11.09
N ASN A 35 -1.14 3.12 -11.36
CA ASN A 35 -0.86 4.17 -12.34
C ASN A 35 -1.74 5.42 -12.12
N GLY A 36 -2.11 5.67 -10.86
CA GLY A 36 -2.97 6.74 -10.43
C GLY A 36 -2.20 7.98 -9.98
N VAL A 37 -2.90 9.11 -9.97
CA VAL A 37 -2.40 10.41 -9.52
C VAL A 37 -3.08 10.82 -8.21
N CYS A 38 -2.29 11.36 -7.29
CA CYS A 38 -2.83 11.95 -6.06
C CYS A 38 -3.41 13.33 -6.36
N ARG A 39 -4.72 13.50 -6.20
CA ARG A 39 -5.40 14.80 -6.32
C ARG A 39 -5.97 15.24 -4.99
N GLN A 40 -5.92 16.54 -4.72
CA GLN A 40 -6.52 17.15 -3.55
C GLN A 40 -7.99 17.45 -3.85
N GLY A 41 -8.91 16.93 -3.03
CA GLY A 41 -10.34 17.21 -3.18
C GLY A 41 -11.12 16.11 -3.90
N THR A 42 -11.17 16.12 -5.24
CA THR A 42 -11.97 15.16 -6.03
C THR A 42 -11.20 14.69 -7.27
N CYS A 43 -11.53 13.49 -7.77
CA CYS A 43 -11.02 13.00 -9.05
C CYS A 43 -11.73 13.69 -10.22
N LEU A 44 -11.10 13.72 -11.41
CA LEU A 44 -11.79 14.15 -12.63
C LEU A 44 -12.93 13.17 -12.97
N PRO A 45 -13.96 13.59 -13.71
CA PRO A 45 -15.06 12.71 -14.12
C PRO A 45 -14.61 11.54 -15.01
N SER A 46 -13.44 11.63 -15.64
CA SER A 46 -12.80 10.56 -16.42
C SER A 46 -11.86 9.67 -15.59
N GLU A 47 -11.67 9.97 -14.31
CA GLU A 47 -10.80 9.25 -13.39
C GLU A 47 -11.64 8.49 -12.36
N LEU A 48 -11.21 7.28 -12.00
CA LEU A 48 -11.83 6.47 -10.96
C LEU A 48 -11.22 6.79 -9.60
N TYR A 49 -12.07 6.96 -8.59
CA TYR A 49 -11.66 7.14 -7.21
C TYR A 49 -11.34 5.80 -6.55
N PHE A 50 -10.12 5.68 -6.02
CA PHE A 50 -9.66 4.47 -5.32
C PHE A 50 -9.40 4.67 -3.82
N GLY A 51 -9.69 5.85 -3.26
CA GLY A 51 -9.46 6.14 -1.84
C GLY A 51 -8.12 6.83 -1.54
N PRO A 52 -7.80 7.10 -0.26
CA PRO A 52 -6.55 7.76 0.15
C PRO A 52 -5.34 6.79 0.14
N LEU A 53 -5.24 5.97 -0.91
CA LEU A 53 -4.28 4.87 -1.03
C LEU A 53 -2.85 5.38 -1.26
N GLY A 54 -2.16 5.76 -0.19
CA GLY A 54 -0.79 6.29 -0.25
C GLY A 54 -0.70 7.76 -0.65
N CYS A 55 -1.83 8.44 -0.79
CA CYS A 55 -1.88 9.90 -0.93
C CYS A 55 -1.94 10.55 0.46
N GLY A 56 -1.27 11.70 0.62
CA GLY A 56 -1.22 12.44 1.87
C GLY A 56 -2.61 12.83 2.42
N LYS A 57 -2.66 13.39 3.63
CA LYS A 57 -3.91 13.79 4.26
C LYS A 57 -4.70 14.76 3.36
N GLY A 58 -5.92 14.36 2.97
CA GLY A 58 -6.82 15.16 2.13
C GLY A 58 -6.60 15.02 0.63
N SER A 59 -5.67 14.17 0.18
CA SER A 59 -5.57 13.76 -1.21
C SER A 59 -6.08 12.35 -1.44
N LEU A 60 -6.72 12.17 -2.58
CA LEU A 60 -7.32 10.94 -3.04
C LEU A 60 -6.47 10.36 -4.16
N CYS A 61 -6.45 9.04 -4.28
CA CYS A 61 -5.93 8.39 -5.46
C CYS A 61 -6.98 8.37 -6.58
N CYS A 62 -6.60 8.93 -7.72
CA CYS A 62 -7.42 9.00 -8.93
C CYS A 62 -6.72 8.26 -10.06
N VAL A 63 -7.37 7.25 -10.64
CA VAL A 63 -6.80 6.44 -11.72
C VAL A 63 -7.49 6.79 -13.03
N SER A 64 -6.73 7.20 -14.04
CA SER A 64 -7.25 7.46 -15.37
C SER A 64 -7.71 6.16 -16.01
N HIS A 65 -9.01 6.02 -16.25
CA HIS A 65 -9.53 4.90 -17.02
C HIS A 65 -9.40 5.22 -18.51
N PHE A 66 -8.28 4.84 -19.13
CA PHE A 66 -8.17 4.84 -20.58
C PHE A 66 -8.98 3.66 -21.11
N LEU A 67 -10.20 3.92 -21.57
CA LEU A 67 -10.97 3.03 -22.44
C LEU A 67 -10.51 3.20 -23.88
#